data_AF-A0A8T7CG42-F1
#
_entry.id   AF-A0A8T7CG42-F1
#
_cell.length_a   1.000
_cell.length_b   1.000
_cell.length_c   1.000
_cell.angle_alpha   90.00
_cell.angle_beta   90.00
_cell.angle_gamma   90.00
#
_symmetry.space_group_name_H-M   'P 1'
#
loop_
_entity.id
_entity.type
_entity.pdbx_description
1 polymer ?
#
loop_
_entity_poly.entity_id
_entity_poly.type
_entity_poly.pdbx_seq_one_letter_code
_entity_poly.pdbx_strand_id
1 'polypeptide(L)'
;MQETGYWLLNIVCAVVILLLLGAHMGVMHLDAILAAVFGITPEPLAWKNMVARGHSNAYTFTYIVLLATALYHGFYGLRTMLLEFFSGERSERAITATCVVAGVVLFAVGSYVTVMFPQGAG
;
A
#
# COMPACT_ATOMS: atom_id res chain seq x y z
N MET A 1 -14.84 -21.11 -10.21
CA MET A 1 -13.76 -20.34 -10.88
C MET A 1 -13.34 -19.07 -10.10
N GLN A 2 -13.93 -18.78 -8.94
CA GLN A 2 -13.65 -17.54 -8.17
C GLN A 2 -12.21 -17.47 -7.66
N GLU A 3 -11.63 -18.61 -7.25
CA GLU A 3 -10.25 -18.66 -6.76
C GLU A 3 -9.22 -18.25 -7.82
N THR A 4 -9.42 -18.65 -9.07
CA THR A 4 -8.57 -18.24 -10.19
C THR A 4 -8.61 -16.72 -10.40
N GLY A 5 -9.76 -16.10 -10.17
CA GLY A 5 -9.91 -14.64 -10.25
C GLY A 5 -9.15 -13.92 -9.15
N TYR A 6 -9.24 -14.39 -7.90
CA TYR A 6 -8.51 -13.80 -6.77
C TYR A 6 -7.00 -13.94 -6.92
N TRP A 7 -6.55 -15.10 -7.42
CA TRP A 7 -5.14 -15.33 -7.73
C TRP A 7 -4.64 -14.42 -8.85
N LEU A 8 -5.41 -14.24 -9.93
CA LEU A 8 -5.03 -13.33 -11.01
C LEU A 8 -4.92 -11.88 -10.52
N LEU A 9 -5.89 -11.44 -9.71
CA LEU A 9 -5.86 -10.11 -9.11
C LEU A 9 -4.63 -9.93 -8.22
N ASN A 10 -4.21 -10.98 -7.50
CA ASN A 10 -3.01 -10.95 -6.67
C ASN A 10 -1.74 -10.70 -7.50
N ILE A 11 -1.62 -11.32 -8.67
CA ILE A 11 -0.51 -11.09 -9.60
C ILE A 11 -0.54 -9.66 -10.14
N VAL A 12 -1.72 -9.18 -10.55
CA VAL A 12 -1.86 -7.81 -11.04
C VAL A 12 -1.45 -6.81 -9.95
N CYS A 13 -1.91 -7.01 -8.72
CA CYS A 13 -1.49 -6.20 -7.57
C CYS A 13 0.03 -6.26 -7.35
N ALA A 14 0.65 -7.44 -7.43
CA ALA A 14 2.10 -7.58 -7.27
C ALA A 14 2.88 -6.74 -8.31
N VAL A 15 2.44 -6.75 -9.58
CA VAL A 15 3.06 -5.94 -10.64
C VAL A 15 2.89 -4.45 -10.37
N VAL A 16 1.70 -4.01 -9.96
CA VAL A 16 1.45 -2.60 -9.61
C VAL A 16 2.30 -2.17 -8.42
N ILE A 17 2.39 -3.00 -7.38
CA ILE A 17 3.21 -2.74 -6.19
C ILE A 17 4.68 -2.63 -6.58
N LEU A 18 5.21 -3.52 -7.43
CA LEU A 18 6.61 -3.47 -7.85
C LEU A 18 7.00 -2.08 -8.37
N LEU A 19 6.14 -1.47 -9.18
CA LEU A 19 6.36 -0.13 -9.74
C LEU A 19 6.15 0.97 -8.69
N LEU A 20 4.99 0.99 -8.03
CA LEU A 20 4.61 2.09 -7.14
C LEU A 20 5.40 2.08 -5.83
N LEU A 21 5.61 0.92 -5.23
CA LEU A 21 6.44 0.77 -4.05
C LEU A 21 7.90 1.04 -4.39
N GLY A 22 8.39 0.60 -5.56
CA GLY A 22 9.74 0.93 -6.02
C GLY A 22 9.96 2.43 -6.13
N ALA A 23 9.02 3.15 -6.75
CA ALA A 23 9.05 4.62 -6.82
C ALA A 23 8.98 5.26 -5.43
N HIS A 24 8.12 4.75 -4.53
CA HIS A 24 8.03 5.21 -3.15
C HIS A 24 9.36 5.06 -2.42
N MET A 25 9.99 3.88 -2.51
CA MET A 25 11.29 3.62 -1.90
C MET A 25 12.37 4.54 -2.47
N GLY A 26 12.36 4.78 -3.78
CA GLY A 26 13.27 5.73 -4.42
C GLY A 26 13.15 7.14 -3.86
N VAL A 27 11.93 7.67 -3.76
CA VAL A 27 11.70 9.04 -3.26
C VAL A 27 11.93 9.16 -1.75
N MET A 28 11.55 8.16 -0.97
CA MET A 28 11.56 8.24 0.50
C MET A 28 12.89 7.80 1.14
N HIS A 29 13.65 6.92 0.47
CA HIS A 29 14.81 6.27 1.08
C HIS A 29 16.11 6.39 0.27
N LEU A 30 16.07 6.85 -0.98
CA LEU A 30 17.27 6.99 -1.82
C LEU A 30 17.63 8.46 -2.09
N ASP A 31 17.34 9.36 -1.15
CA ASP A 31 17.63 10.79 -1.22
C ASP A 31 19.11 11.08 -1.49
N ALA A 32 20.03 10.37 -0.81
CA ALA A 32 21.47 10.51 -1.03
C ALA A 32 21.90 10.11 -2.44
N ILE A 33 21.28 9.07 -3.01
CA ILE A 33 21.57 8.62 -4.38
C ILE A 33 20.98 9.62 -5.39
N LEU A 34 19.77 10.11 -5.16
CA LEU A 34 19.13 11.13 -6.00
C LEU A 34 19.94 12.42 -6.02
N ALA A 35 20.51 12.81 -4.88
CA ALA A 35 21.40 13.96 -4.77
C ALA A 35 22.71 13.73 -5.54
N ALA A 36 23.32 12.56 -5.39
CA ALA A 36 24.60 12.25 -6.03
C ALA A 36 24.49 12.11 -7.56
N VAL A 37 23.40 11.52 -8.07
CA VAL A 37 23.25 11.20 -9.50
C VAL A 37 22.55 12.32 -10.26
N PHE A 38 21.55 12.96 -9.67
CA PHE A 38 20.68 13.93 -10.35
C PHE A 38 20.77 15.34 -9.76
N GLY A 39 21.55 15.56 -8.69
CA GLY A 39 21.63 16.85 -8.01
C GLY A 39 20.35 17.27 -7.28
N ILE A 40 19.41 16.34 -7.08
CA ILE A 40 18.13 16.60 -6.40
C ILE A 40 18.34 16.30 -4.91
N THR A 41 18.17 17.28 -4.04
CA THR A 41 18.25 17.13 -2.58
C THR A 41 16.88 17.24 -1.92
N PRO A 42 15.93 16.33 -2.22
CA PRO A 42 14.65 16.36 -1.52
C PRO A 42 14.90 15.94 -0.07
N GLU A 43 14.30 16.65 0.87
CA GLU A 43 14.16 16.20 2.25
C GLU A 43 12.73 15.67 2.40
N PRO A 44 12.45 14.40 2.00
CA PRO A 44 11.10 13.90 1.78
C PRO A 44 10.25 13.83 3.07
N LEU A 45 10.91 13.87 4.23
CA LEU A 45 10.28 13.87 5.55
C LEU A 45 10.08 15.27 6.13
N ALA A 46 10.66 16.32 5.52
CA ALA A 46 10.44 17.68 5.96
C ALA A 46 8.94 18.01 5.87
N TRP A 47 8.37 18.57 6.95
CA TRP A 47 6.93 18.85 7.05
C TRP A 47 6.38 19.57 5.80
N LYS A 48 7.07 20.63 5.36
CA LYS A 48 6.71 21.39 4.16
C LYS A 48 6.60 20.51 2.90
N ASN A 49 7.56 19.61 2.70
CA ASN A 49 7.59 18.72 1.52
C ASN A 49 6.52 17.62 1.62
N MET A 50 6.30 17.11 2.85
CA MET A 50 5.24 16.13 3.13
C MET A 50 3.85 16.72 2.86
N VAL A 51 3.56 17.91 3.39
CA VAL A 51 2.27 18.61 3.18
C VAL A 51 2.09 18.99 1.72
N ALA A 52 3.12 19.52 1.05
CA ALA A 52 3.07 19.83 -0.38
C ALA A 52 2.74 18.59 -1.23
N ARG A 53 3.32 17.42 -0.91
CA ARG A 53 2.94 16.14 -1.54
C ARG A 53 1.50 15.74 -1.21
N GLY A 54 1.05 15.96 0.02
CA GLY A 54 -0.32 15.69 0.45
C GLY A 54 -1.39 16.46 -0.32
N HIS A 55 -1.07 17.66 -0.82
CA HIS A 55 -1.97 18.45 -1.69
C HIS A 55 -1.94 18.05 -3.17
N SER A 56 -0.99 17.22 -3.59
CA SER A 56 -0.85 16.84 -5.00
C SER A 56 -1.74 15.65 -5.32
N ASN A 57 -2.76 15.86 -6.15
CA ASN A 57 -3.67 14.83 -6.63
C ASN A 57 -2.96 13.59 -7.19
N ALA A 58 -1.82 13.76 -7.88
CA ALA A 58 -1.03 12.64 -8.40
C ALA A 58 -0.45 11.75 -7.28
N TYR A 59 0.04 12.35 -6.20
CA TYR A 59 0.58 11.62 -5.06
C TYR A 59 -0.55 10.96 -4.26
N THR A 60 -1.65 11.68 -4.03
CA THR A 60 -2.87 11.14 -3.40
C THR A 60 -3.37 9.90 -4.16
N PHE A 61 -3.56 10.01 -5.48
CA PHE A 61 -3.98 8.87 -6.31
C PHE A 61 -3.00 7.70 -6.20
N THR A 62 -1.70 7.97 -6.33
CA THR A 62 -0.65 6.95 -6.24
C THR A 62 -0.68 6.24 -4.89
N TYR A 63 -0.82 6.96 -3.78
CA TYR A 63 -0.86 6.38 -2.44
C TYR A 63 -2.12 5.55 -2.21
N ILE A 64 -3.28 5.98 -2.71
CA ILE A 64 -4.51 5.17 -2.61
C ILE A 64 -4.40 3.87 -3.41
N VAL A 65 -3.87 3.94 -4.64
CA VAL A 65 -3.66 2.74 -5.47
C VAL A 65 -2.62 1.81 -4.83
N LEU A 66 -1.52 2.35 -4.33
CA LEU A 66 -0.50 1.57 -3.63
C LEU A 66 -1.07 0.93 -2.36
N LEU A 67 -1.86 1.67 -1.57
CA LEU A 67 -2.52 1.15 -0.37
C LEU A 67 -3.48 0.00 -0.69
N ALA A 68 -4.36 0.20 -1.68
CA ALA A 68 -5.33 -0.82 -2.09
C ALA A 68 -4.64 -2.10 -2.58
N THR A 69 -3.66 -1.96 -3.47
CA THR A 69 -2.97 -3.11 -4.06
C THR A 69 -2.08 -3.82 -3.05
N ALA A 70 -1.33 -3.09 -2.20
CA ALA A 70 -0.50 -3.67 -1.15
C ALA A 70 -1.32 -4.44 -0.12
N LEU A 71 -2.46 -3.89 0.33
CA LEU A 71 -3.35 -4.59 1.27
C LEU A 71 -3.93 -5.85 0.66
N TYR A 72 -4.43 -5.78 -0.58
CA TYR A 72 -4.98 -6.96 -1.25
C TYR A 72 -3.91 -8.05 -1.43
N HIS A 73 -2.77 -7.70 -2.02
CA HIS A 73 -1.67 -8.64 -2.26
C HIS A 73 -1.14 -9.27 -0.97
N GLY A 74 -0.86 -8.42 0.03
CA GLY A 74 -0.32 -8.85 1.31
C GLY A 74 -1.27 -9.78 2.07
N PHE A 75 -2.56 -9.41 2.17
CA PHE A 75 -3.53 -10.24 2.90
C PHE A 75 -3.98 -11.47 2.12
N TYR A 76 -4.00 -11.44 0.79
CA TYR A 76 -4.22 -12.64 -0.01
C TYR A 76 -3.09 -13.66 0.21
N GLY A 77 -1.83 -13.21 0.11
CA GLY A 77 -0.66 -14.07 0.36
C GLY A 77 -0.62 -14.60 1.79
N LEU A 78 -0.83 -13.74 2.79
CA LEU A 78 -0.87 -14.13 4.20
C LEU A 78 -1.99 -15.14 4.47
N ARG A 79 -3.20 -14.92 3.94
CA ARG A 79 -4.31 -15.87 4.06
C ARG A 79 -3.88 -17.24 3.54
N THR A 80 -3.31 -17.32 2.35
CA THR A 80 -2.88 -18.59 1.76
C THR A 80 -1.85 -19.30 2.64
N MET A 81 -0.81 -18.60 3.10
CA MET A 81 0.20 -19.18 4.00
C MET A 81 -0.40 -19.69 5.32
N LEU A 82 -1.35 -18.95 5.90
CA LEU A 82 -2.00 -19.35 7.14
C LEU A 82 -2.90 -20.57 6.95
N LEU A 83 -3.60 -20.68 5.82
CA LEU A 83 -4.46 -21.84 5.51
C LEU A 83 -3.65 -23.10 5.18
N GLU A 84 -2.42 -22.95 4.67
CA GLU A 84 -1.49 -24.07 4.52
C GLU A 84 -1.06 -24.64 5.87
N PHE A 85 -0.93 -23.80 6.90
CA PHE A 85 -0.52 -24.21 8.24
C PHE A 85 -1.70 -24.67 9.12
N PHE A 86 -2.83 -23.97 9.06
CA PHE A 86 -4.02 -24.26 9.86
C PHE A 86 -5.09 -24.96 9.01
N SER A 87 -5.26 -26.27 9.21
CA SER A 87 -6.32 -27.03 8.56
C SER A 87 -7.63 -27.01 9.36
N GLY A 88 -8.76 -26.80 8.67
CA GLY A 88 -10.10 -26.89 9.24
C GLY A 88 -11.04 -25.74 8.85
N GLU A 89 -12.32 -26.05 8.67
CA GLU A 89 -13.35 -25.13 8.18
C GLU A 89 -13.53 -23.89 9.08
N ARG A 90 -13.41 -24.05 10.40
CA ARG A 90 -13.46 -22.94 11.36
C ARG A 90 -12.27 -22.01 11.22
N SER A 91 -11.07 -22.57 11.05
CA SER A 91 -9.83 -21.82 10.84
C SER A 91 -9.89 -21.05 9.53
N GLU A 92 -10.39 -21.69 8.46
CA GLU A 92 -10.55 -21.06 7.16
C GLU A 92 -11.42 -19.81 7.22
N ARG A 93 -12.60 -19.93 7.83
CA ARG A 93 -13.53 -18.82 7.98
C ARG A 93 -12.96 -17.71 8.85
N ALA A 94 -12.30 -18.07 9.96
CA ALA A 94 -11.72 -17.09 10.88
C ALA A 94 -10.56 -16.30 10.25
N ILE A 95 -9.62 -16.98 9.60
CA ILE A 95 -8.48 -16.35 8.90
C ILE A 95 -8.99 -15.44 7.79
N THR A 96 -9.89 -15.94 6.94
CA THR A 96 -10.44 -15.16 5.83
C THR A 96 -11.16 -13.92 6.33
N ALA A 97 -12.04 -14.05 7.33
CA ALA A 97 -12.76 -12.91 7.90
C ALA A 97 -11.81 -11.89 8.53
N THR A 98 -10.79 -12.35 9.25
CA THR A 98 -9.80 -11.47 9.90
C THR A 98 -9.02 -10.66 8.87
N CYS A 99 -8.49 -11.32 7.82
CA CYS A 99 -7.77 -10.66 6.73
C CYS A 99 -8.64 -9.60 6.02
N VAL A 100 -9.91 -9.91 5.76
CA VAL A 100 -10.84 -8.97 5.11
C VAL A 100 -11.15 -7.78 6.01
N VAL A 101 -11.52 -8.01 7.27
CA VAL A 101 -11.85 -6.93 8.22
C VAL A 101 -10.63 -6.03 8.45
N ALA A 102 -9.45 -6.62 8.68
CA ALA A 102 -8.22 -5.86 8.85
C ALA A 102 -7.90 -5.04 7.59
N GLY A 103 -8.02 -5.63 6.40
CA GLY A 103 -7.85 -4.93 5.13
C GLY A 103 -8.77 -3.73 4.96
N VAL A 104 -10.06 -3.89 5.25
CA VAL A 104 -11.05 -2.80 5.17
C VAL A 104 -10.73 -1.68 6.16
N VAL A 105 -10.41 -2.02 7.41
CA VAL A 105 -10.07 -1.04 8.45
C VAL A 105 -8.80 -0.26 8.08
N LEU A 106 -7.73 -0.96 7.67
CA LEU A 106 -6.48 -0.32 7.27
C LEU A 106 -6.65 0.55 6.02
N PHE A 107 -7.45 0.09 5.05
CA PHE A 107 -7.76 0.87 3.86
C PHE A 107 -8.52 2.15 4.20
N ALA A 108 -9.53 2.06 5.07
CA ALA A 108 -10.33 3.22 5.49
C ALA A 108 -9.47 4.24 6.24
N VAL A 109 -8.68 3.80 7.22
CA VAL A 109 -7.78 4.67 8.01
C VAL A 109 -6.72 5.30 7.11
N GLY A 110 -6.03 4.50 6.29
CA GLY A 110 -5.00 5.00 5.38
C GLY A 110 -5.55 5.98 4.35
N SER A 111 -6.72 5.71 3.78
CA SER A 111 -7.38 6.61 2.83
C SER A 111 -7.82 7.92 3.49
N TYR A 112 -8.37 7.85 4.71
CA TYR A 112 -8.75 9.04 5.47
C TYR A 112 -7.54 9.96 5.70
N VAL A 113 -6.42 9.42 6.18
CA VAL A 113 -5.19 10.19 6.38
C VAL A 113 -4.68 10.75 5.05
N THR A 114 -4.75 9.97 3.97
CA THR A 114 -4.22 10.40 2.67
C THR A 114 -5.04 11.53 2.03
N VAL A 115 -6.36 11.57 2.26
CA VAL A 115 -7.28 12.52 1.62
C VAL A 115 -7.61 13.73 2.50
N MET A 116 -7.84 13.52 3.79
CA MET A 116 -8.37 14.55 4.68
C MET A 116 -7.29 15.27 5.47
N PHE A 117 -6.23 14.59 5.90
CA PHE A 117 -5.17 15.19 6.71
C PHE A 117 -4.48 16.39 6.04
N PRO A 118 -4.13 16.34 4.74
CA PRO A 118 -3.48 17.48 4.09
C PRO A 118 -4.36 18.74 4.06
N GLN A 119 -5.69 18.60 4.05
CA GLN A 119 -6.60 19.76 3.98
C GLN A 119 -6.64 20.58 5.28
N GLY A 120 -6.27 19.96 6.42
CA GLY A 120 -6.20 20.63 7.72
C GLY A 120 -4.78 21.03 8.15
N ALA A 121 -3.76 20.65 7.39
CA ALA A 121 -2.36 20.90 7.70
C ALA A 121 -1.88 22.20 7.02
N GLY A 122 -1.73 23.26 7.83
CA GLY A 122 -1.12 24.53 7.43
C GLY A 122 0.39 24.57 7.67
#